data_AF-A0A5E4XIF9-F1
#
_entry.id   AF-A0A5E4XIF9-F1
#
_cell.length_a   1.000
_cell.length_b   1.000
_cell.length_c   1.000
_cell.angle_alpha   90.00
_cell.angle_beta   90.00
_cell.angle_gamma   90.00
#
_symmetry.space_group_name_H-M   'P 1'
#
loop_
_entity.id
_entity.type
_entity.pdbx_description
1 polymer ?
#
loop_
_entity_poly.entity_id
_entity_poly.type
_entity_poly.pdbx_seq_one_letter_code
_entity_poly.pdbx_strand_id
1 'polypeptide(L)'
;MSKELIPSLGLCKAQMFAVLDAHRHWVENVQCLRQMQLKADEGLLDADRAFASALDSAPDFSAVLNSQLAFVNRQLAMQNLIWQGLVKMSARGPTIWAEQYCAAQKAWQHLFSEAAADTTDAQGPANWWTAWGEVT
;
A
#
# COMPACT_ATOMS: atom_id res chain seq x y z
N MET A 1 -26.60 33.89 5.75
CA MET A 1 -26.82 32.83 4.74
C MET A 1 -26.16 31.56 5.24
N SER A 2 -26.95 30.64 5.80
CA SER A 2 -26.46 29.31 6.16
C SER A 2 -26.12 28.58 4.87
N LYS A 3 -24.86 28.18 4.67
CA LYS A 3 -24.53 27.25 3.59
C LYS A 3 -25.14 25.91 4.01
N GLU A 4 -26.30 25.57 3.47
CA GLU A 4 -26.84 24.23 3.59
C GLU A 4 -25.74 23.24 3.22
N LEU A 5 -25.33 22.45 4.21
CA LEU A 5 -24.29 21.47 4.06
C LEU A 5 -24.89 20.34 3.22
N ILE A 6 -24.69 20.36 1.90
CA ILE A 6 -25.27 19.33 1.02
C ILE A 6 -24.69 17.96 1.42
N PRO A 7 -25.45 17.06 2.06
CA PRO A 7 -24.89 15.84 2.66
C PRO A 7 -24.25 14.92 1.62
N SER A 8 -24.80 14.91 0.40
CA SER A 8 -24.24 14.17 -0.74
C SER A 8 -22.87 14.68 -1.20
N LEU A 9 -22.59 15.98 -1.05
CA LEU A 9 -21.27 16.55 -1.35
C LEU A 9 -20.24 16.15 -0.29
N GLY A 10 -20.65 16.10 0.99
CA GLY A 10 -19.80 15.60 2.08
C GLY A 10 -19.42 14.14 1.87
N LEU A 11 -20.40 13.33 1.46
CA LEU A 11 -20.22 11.92 1.11
C LEU A 11 -19.22 11.70 -0.02
N CYS A 12 -19.43 12.40 -1.13
CA CYS A 12 -18.59 12.32 -2.31
C CYS A 12 -17.14 12.70 -1.97
N LYS A 13 -16.95 13.77 -1.18
CA LYS A 13 -15.61 14.17 -0.72
C LYS A 13 -14.93 13.12 0.14
N ALA A 14 -15.65 12.50 1.08
CA ALA A 14 -15.09 11.45 1.94
C ALA A 14 -14.60 10.24 1.12
N GLN A 15 -15.40 9.79 0.15
CA GLN A 15 -15.00 8.71 -0.78
C GLN A 15 -13.80 9.11 -1.63
N MET A 16 -13.80 10.33 -2.20
CA MET A 16 -12.69 10.82 -3.02
C MET A 16 -11.38 10.94 -2.22
N PHE A 17 -11.44 11.39 -0.96
CA PHE A 17 -10.27 11.42 -0.09
C PHE A 17 -9.75 10.02 0.24
N ALA A 18 -10.63 9.05 0.50
CA ALA A 18 -10.22 7.66 0.72
C ALA A 18 -9.53 7.07 -0.52
N VAL A 19 -10.06 7.32 -1.73
CA VAL A 19 -9.45 6.89 -3.00
C VAL A 19 -8.10 7.54 -3.22
N LEU A 20 -7.98 8.85 -2.99
CA LEU A 20 -6.70 9.57 -3.11
C LEU A 20 -5.65 9.04 -2.13
N ASP A 21 -6.05 8.75 -0.90
CA ASP A 21 -5.13 8.20 0.10
C ASP A 21 -4.71 6.77 -0.22
N ALA A 22 -5.63 5.91 -0.69
CA ALA A 22 -5.29 4.57 -1.18
C ALA A 22 -4.33 4.63 -2.39
N HIS A 23 -4.58 5.54 -3.33
CA HIS A 23 -3.70 5.74 -4.48
C HIS A 23 -2.30 6.18 -4.06
N ARG A 24 -2.19 7.12 -3.11
CA ARG A 24 -0.90 7.56 -2.55
C ARG A 24 -0.08 6.40 -1.99
N HIS A 25 -0.69 5.58 -1.13
CA HIS A 25 -0.02 4.40 -0.57
C HIS A 25 0.39 3.39 -1.65
N TRP A 26 -0.43 3.22 -2.70
CA TRP A 26 -0.08 2.39 -3.84
C TRP A 26 1.17 2.93 -4.58
N VAL A 27 1.23 4.23 -4.86
CA VAL A 27 2.40 4.86 -5.50
C VAL A 27 3.65 4.73 -4.63
N GLU A 28 3.54 4.98 -3.33
CA GLU A 28 4.65 4.82 -2.37
C GLU A 28 5.19 3.37 -2.36
N ASN A 29 4.28 2.39 -2.40
CA ASN A 29 4.65 0.98 -2.51
C ASN A 29 5.37 0.67 -3.83
N VAL A 30 4.86 1.16 -4.97
CA VAL A 30 5.51 0.98 -6.28
C VAL A 30 6.91 1.61 -6.30
N GLN A 31 7.08 2.79 -5.70
CA GLN A 31 8.38 3.42 -5.56
C GLN A 31 9.35 2.57 -4.72
N CYS A 32 8.87 2.02 -3.61
CA CYS A 32 9.65 1.14 -2.75
C CYS A 32 10.12 -0.13 -3.53
N LEU A 33 9.21 -0.78 -4.27
CA LEU A 33 9.54 -1.93 -5.13
C LEU A 33 10.64 -1.58 -6.12
N ARG A 34 10.51 -0.44 -6.79
CA ARG A 34 11.49 -0.01 -7.79
C ARG A 34 12.86 0.22 -7.17
N GLN A 35 12.92 0.84 -5.99
CA GLN A 35 14.19 1.04 -5.27
C GLN A 35 14.82 -0.29 -4.83
N MET A 36 14.01 -1.26 -4.39
CA MET A 36 14.51 -2.58 -4.03
C MET A 36 15.04 -3.34 -5.25
N GLN A 37 14.34 -3.26 -6.38
CA GLN A 37 14.79 -3.86 -7.64
C GLN A 37 16.12 -3.26 -8.10
N LEU A 38 16.26 -1.92 -8.09
CA LEU A 38 17.52 -1.27 -8.47
C LEU A 38 18.69 -1.72 -7.58
N LYS A 39 18.49 -1.80 -6.26
CA LYS A 39 19.53 -2.29 -5.33
C LYS A 39 19.89 -3.76 -5.58
N ALA A 40 18.91 -4.58 -5.92
CA ALA A 40 19.15 -5.98 -6.24
C ALA A 40 19.94 -6.11 -7.55
N ASP A 41 19.58 -5.34 -8.57
CA ASP A 41 20.27 -5.32 -9.86
C ASP A 41 21.74 -4.85 -9.68
N GLU A 42 21.97 -3.80 -8.90
CA GLU A 42 23.33 -3.35 -8.53
C GLU A 42 24.11 -4.46 -7.83
N GLY A 43 23.51 -5.12 -6.83
CA GLY A 43 24.14 -6.21 -6.09
C GLY A 43 24.46 -7.44 -6.96
N LEU A 44 23.62 -7.75 -7.96
CA LEU A 44 23.88 -8.81 -8.93
C LEU A 44 25.03 -8.46 -9.86
N LEU A 45 25.09 -7.22 -10.37
CA LEU A 45 26.20 -6.73 -11.19
C LEU A 45 27.53 -6.71 -10.43
N ASP A 46 27.51 -6.37 -9.13
CA ASP A 46 28.67 -6.47 -8.25
C ASP A 46 29.10 -7.92 -8.05
N ALA A 47 28.15 -8.84 -7.86
CA ALA A 47 28.43 -10.26 -7.72
C ALA A 47 29.07 -10.84 -9.00
N ASP A 48 28.56 -10.47 -10.17
CA ASP A 48 29.11 -10.88 -11.48
C ASP A 48 30.55 -10.39 -11.65
N ARG A 49 30.82 -9.10 -11.40
CA ARG A 49 32.18 -8.54 -11.49
C ARG A 49 33.16 -9.21 -10.54
N ALA A 50 32.73 -9.44 -9.30
CA ALA A 50 33.56 -10.11 -8.31
C ALA A 50 33.81 -11.59 -8.65
N PHE A 51 32.83 -12.27 -9.25
CA PHE A 51 33.01 -13.65 -9.73
C PHE A 51 33.97 -13.69 -10.92
N ALA A 52 33.81 -12.81 -11.91
CA ALA A 52 34.72 -12.72 -13.05
C ALA A 52 36.17 -12.46 -12.60
N SER A 53 36.39 -11.55 -11.65
CA SER A 53 37.71 -11.28 -11.08
C SER A 53 38.28 -12.47 -10.29
N ALA A 54 37.43 -13.20 -9.56
CA ALA A 54 37.84 -14.40 -8.82
C ALA A 54 38.21 -15.56 -9.76
N LEU A 55 37.52 -15.68 -10.90
CA LEU A 55 37.85 -16.66 -11.94
C LEU A 55 39.18 -16.33 -12.63
N ASP A 56 39.39 -15.07 -12.99
CA ASP A 56 40.62 -14.63 -13.68
C ASP A 56 41.88 -14.84 -12.82
N SER A 57 41.73 -14.71 -11.50
CA SER A 57 42.81 -14.88 -10.52
C SER A 57 42.90 -16.28 -9.90
N ALA A 58 42.08 -17.24 -10.34
CA ALA A 58 41.99 -18.55 -9.70
C ALA A 58 43.26 -19.41 -9.95
N PRO A 59 44.00 -19.83 -8.90
CA PRO A 59 45.21 -20.63 -9.05
C PRO A 59 44.94 -22.11 -9.36
N ASP A 60 43.74 -22.60 -9.05
CA ASP A 60 43.35 -24.00 -9.22
C ASP A 60 41.83 -24.18 -9.35
N PHE A 61 41.41 -25.42 -9.58
CA PHE A 61 40.00 -25.78 -9.71
C PHE A 61 39.20 -25.60 -8.41
N SER A 62 39.84 -25.73 -7.25
CA SER A 62 39.19 -25.52 -5.95
C SER A 62 38.80 -24.05 -5.76
N ALA A 63 39.68 -23.13 -6.15
CA ALA A 63 39.41 -21.70 -6.15
C ALA A 63 38.25 -21.33 -7.09
N VAL A 64 38.17 -21.96 -8.27
CA VAL A 64 37.02 -21.81 -9.19
C VAL A 64 35.73 -22.24 -8.50
N LEU A 65 35.67 -23.44 -7.91
CA LEU A 65 34.47 -23.93 -7.22
C LEU A 65 34.06 -23.03 -6.04
N ASN A 66 35.04 -22.56 -5.26
CA ASN A 66 34.78 -21.64 -4.15
C ASN A 66 34.24 -20.29 -4.64
N SER A 67 34.77 -19.78 -5.74
CA SER A 67 34.26 -18.54 -6.35
C SER A 67 32.82 -18.69 -6.86
N GLN A 68 32.48 -19.85 -7.43
CA GLN A 68 31.12 -20.16 -7.86
C GLN A 68 30.16 -20.28 -6.68
N LEU A 69 30.57 -20.93 -5.59
CA LEU A 69 29.77 -21.02 -4.37
C LEU A 69 29.54 -19.62 -3.77
N ALA A 70 30.57 -18.79 -3.71
CA ALA A 70 30.46 -17.41 -3.23
C ALA A 70 29.52 -16.57 -4.10
N PHE A 71 29.56 -16.76 -5.42
CA PHE A 71 28.64 -16.12 -6.36
C PHE A 71 27.18 -16.52 -6.10
N VAL A 72 26.89 -17.82 -6.02
CA VAL A 72 25.54 -18.34 -5.72
C VAL A 72 25.04 -17.81 -4.38
N ASN A 73 25.88 -17.79 -3.35
CA ASN A 73 25.51 -17.26 -2.03
C ASN A 73 25.14 -15.77 -2.08
N ARG A 74 25.84 -14.97 -2.89
CA ARG A 74 25.48 -13.55 -3.10
C ARG A 74 24.15 -13.40 -3.82
N GLN A 75 23.88 -14.21 -4.84
CA GLN A 75 22.58 -14.19 -5.53
C GLN A 75 21.43 -14.57 -4.57
N LEU A 76 21.61 -15.61 -3.75
CA LEU A 76 20.64 -16.00 -2.73
C LEU A 76 20.41 -14.91 -1.68
N ALA A 77 21.47 -14.21 -1.27
CA ALA A 77 21.34 -13.08 -0.35
C ALA A 77 20.51 -11.94 -0.96
N MET A 78 20.69 -11.62 -2.24
CA MET A 78 19.88 -10.62 -2.94
C MET A 78 18.41 -11.03 -3.03
N GLN A 79 18.13 -12.31 -3.35
CA GLN A 79 16.76 -12.83 -3.38
C GLN A 79 16.09 -12.75 -1.99
N ASN A 80 16.82 -13.08 -0.92
CA ASN A 80 16.31 -12.98 0.45
C ASN A 80 15.94 -11.52 0.81
N LEU A 81 16.78 -10.55 0.44
CA LEU A 81 16.47 -9.13 0.65
C LEU A 81 15.20 -8.68 -0.08
N ILE A 82 15.02 -9.11 -1.33
CA ILE A 82 13.78 -8.85 -2.09
C ILE A 82 12.58 -9.43 -1.35
N TRP A 83 12.65 -10.70 -0.92
CA TRP A 83 11.56 -11.36 -0.19
C TRP A 83 11.22 -10.65 1.12
N GLN A 84 12.21 -10.27 1.92
CA GLN A 84 11.99 -9.51 3.16
C GLN A 84 11.32 -8.16 2.89
N GLY A 85 11.71 -7.49 1.80
CA GLY A 85 11.09 -6.26 1.33
C GLY A 85 9.62 -6.44 0.99
N LEU A 86 9.30 -7.46 0.16
CA LEU A 86 7.94 -7.80 -0.24
C LEU A 86 7.06 -8.14 0.96
N VAL A 87 7.56 -8.93 1.92
CA VAL A 87 6.82 -9.27 3.15
C VAL A 87 6.53 -8.03 4.00
N LYS A 88 7.50 -7.12 4.14
CA LYS A 88 7.29 -5.88 4.89
C LYS A 88 6.26 -4.98 4.23
N MET A 89 6.24 -4.92 2.90
CA MET A 89 5.23 -4.15 2.16
C MET A 89 3.84 -4.76 2.28
N SER A 90 3.71 -6.08 2.12
CA SER A 90 2.42 -6.76 2.21
C SER A 90 1.84 -6.72 3.63
N ALA A 91 2.69 -6.77 4.67
CA ALA A 91 2.25 -6.65 6.06
C ALA A 91 1.62 -5.29 6.39
N ARG A 92 1.98 -4.21 5.69
CA ARG A 92 1.42 -2.86 5.91
C ARG A 92 0.05 -2.65 5.27
N GLY A 93 -0.25 -3.39 4.22
CA GLY A 93 -1.50 -3.25 3.45
C GLY A 93 -2.76 -3.37 4.30
N PRO A 94 -2.96 -4.48 5.05
CA PRO A 94 -4.17 -4.68 5.84
C PRO A 94 -4.44 -3.60 6.89
N THR A 95 -3.38 -3.11 7.55
CA THR A 95 -3.51 -2.04 8.58
C THR A 95 -3.93 -0.72 7.95
N ILE A 96 -3.29 -0.31 6.85
CA ILE A 96 -3.64 0.93 6.13
C ILE A 96 -5.10 0.87 5.65
N TRP A 97 -5.51 -0.28 5.11
CA TRP A 97 -6.89 -0.47 4.66
C TRP A 97 -7.88 -0.41 5.82
N ALA A 98 -7.58 -1.04 6.96
CA ALA A 98 -8.44 -1.00 8.14
C ALA A 98 -8.59 0.43 8.70
N GLU A 99 -7.50 1.21 8.71
CA GLU A 99 -7.53 2.62 9.13
C GLU A 99 -8.38 3.47 8.18
N GLN A 100 -8.26 3.27 6.87
CA GLN A 100 -9.06 3.97 5.86
C GLN A 100 -10.55 3.61 5.96
N TYR A 101 -10.89 2.34 6.16
CA TYR A 101 -12.28 1.92 6.39
C TYR A 101 -12.86 2.53 7.68
N CYS A 102 -12.08 2.55 8.77
CA CYS A 102 -12.51 3.15 10.02
C CYS A 102 -12.72 4.67 9.90
N ALA A 103 -11.82 5.38 9.21
CA ALA A 103 -11.94 6.81 8.95
C ALA A 103 -13.16 7.12 8.08
N ALA A 104 -13.38 6.35 7.01
CA ALA A 104 -14.56 6.46 6.18
C ALA A 104 -15.82 6.22 7.02
N GLN A 105 -15.89 5.12 7.78
CA GLN A 105 -17.03 4.79 8.64
C GLN A 105 -17.38 5.92 9.61
N LYS A 106 -16.38 6.54 10.27
CA LYS A 106 -16.60 7.69 11.16
C LYS A 106 -17.16 8.90 10.41
N ALA A 107 -16.67 9.18 9.21
CA ALA A 107 -17.21 10.26 8.38
C ALA A 107 -18.66 9.99 7.98
N TRP A 108 -19.01 8.74 7.63
CA TRP A 108 -20.39 8.32 7.38
C TRP A 108 -21.28 8.51 8.62
N GLN A 109 -20.83 8.04 9.79
CA GLN A 109 -21.57 8.18 11.05
C GLN A 109 -21.82 9.64 11.44
N HIS A 110 -20.86 10.53 11.21
CA HIS A 110 -21.00 11.96 11.47
C HIS A 110 -22.08 12.59 10.60
N LEU A 111 -22.03 12.34 9.28
CA LEU A 111 -23.03 12.84 8.34
C LEU A 111 -24.45 12.36 8.67
N PHE A 112 -24.60 11.09 9.04
CA PHE A 112 -25.91 10.56 9.45
C PHE A 112 -26.40 11.11 10.79
N SER A 113 -25.49 11.34 11.74
CA SER A 113 -25.85 11.91 13.05
C SER A 113 -26.27 13.39 12.92
N GLU A 114 -25.58 14.17 12.09
CA GLU A 114 -25.96 15.56 11.80
C GLU A 114 -27.27 15.64 11.02
N ALA A 115 -27.47 14.79 10.01
CA ALA A 115 -28.73 14.72 9.28
C ALA A 115 -29.91 14.31 10.18
N ALA A 116 -29.67 13.41 11.14
CA ALA A 116 -30.68 13.02 12.13
C ALA A 116 -31.00 14.16 13.10
N ALA A 117 -30.00 14.94 13.53
CA ALA A 117 -30.19 16.10 14.39
C ALA A 117 -31.02 17.21 13.72
N ASP A 118 -30.78 17.46 12.42
CA ASP A 118 -31.56 18.42 11.62
C ASP A 118 -33.03 17.99 11.42
N THR A 119 -33.33 16.68 11.44
CA THR A 119 -34.72 16.19 11.35
C THR A 119 -35.50 16.24 12.67
N THR A 120 -34.83 16.36 13.82
CA THR A 120 -35.52 16.41 15.13
C THR A 120 -36.22 17.73 15.42
N ASP A 121 -35.83 18.83 14.76
CA ASP A 121 -36.48 20.14 14.89
C ASP A 121 -37.62 20.37 13.87
N ALA A 122 -37.77 19.49 12.88
CA ALA A 122 -38.82 19.53 11.88
C ALA A 122 -39.64 18.22 11.89
N GLN A 123 -40.53 18.09 12.88
CA GLN A 123 -41.81 17.39 12.77
C GLN A 123 -41.80 15.96 12.15
N GLY A 124 -41.47 14.95 12.96
CA GLY A 124 -42.02 13.58 12.85
C GLY A 124 -41.45 12.65 11.75
N PRO A 125 -41.28 11.34 12.02
CA PRO A 125 -40.37 10.49 11.26
C PRO A 125 -41.04 9.91 10.00
N ALA A 126 -40.67 10.42 8.82
CA ALA A 126 -40.68 9.59 7.62
C ALA A 126 -39.37 8.80 7.63
N ASN A 127 -39.46 7.51 7.93
CA ASN A 127 -38.34 6.59 8.01
C ASN A 127 -37.45 6.70 6.75
N TRP A 128 -36.29 7.34 6.90
CA TRP A 128 -35.15 7.31 5.99
C TRP A 128 -34.82 5.90 5.44
N TRP A 129 -35.14 4.84 6.19
CA TRP A 129 -35.00 3.45 5.77
C TRP A 129 -35.89 3.06 4.57
N THR A 130 -37.10 3.65 4.47
CA THR A 130 -38.02 3.39 3.34
C THR A 130 -37.52 4.01 2.03
N ALA A 131 -36.79 5.12 2.08
CA ALA A 131 -36.23 5.78 0.89
C ALA A 131 -35.10 4.97 0.22
N TRP A 132 -34.43 4.09 0.96
CA TRP A 132 -33.41 3.19 0.40
C TRP A 132 -34.01 1.93 -0.25
N GLY A 133 -35.22 1.52 0.15
CA GLY A 133 -35.91 0.35 -0.42
C GLY A 133 -36.54 0.60 -1.79
N GLU A 134 -36.66 1.86 -2.22
CA GLU A 134 -37.25 2.24 -3.52
C GLU A 134 -36.19 2.40 -4.64
N VAL A 135 -34.89 2.24 -4.33
CA VAL A 135 -33.78 2.39 -5.29
C VAL A 135 -33.25 1.04 -5.82
N THR A 136 -33.92 -0.07 -5.47
CA THR A 136 -33.70 -1.41 -6.05
C THR A 136 -34.91 -1.87 -6.83
#